data_AF-A0A7G2ED65-F1
#
_entry.id   AF-A0A7G2ED65-F1
#
_cell.length_a   1.000
_cell.length_b   1.000
_cell.length_c   1.000
_cell.angle_alpha   90.00
_cell.angle_beta   90.00
_cell.angle_gamma   90.00
#
_symmetry.space_group_name_H-M   'P 1'
#
loop_
_entity.id
_entity.type
_entity.pdbx_description
1 polymer ?
#
loop_
_entity_poly.entity_id
_entity_poly.type
_entity_poly.pdbx_seq_one_letter_code
_entity_poly.pdbx_strand_id
1 'polypeptide(L)'
;MARLEAKVERLETQLQAKERELGSVTRTEAKNTAALKTQNEKLQKERDEFQRMVIANQQVKTQQLHETKKKEKEYIKLQERLNQVLMEKKKETRSGMEIMNLLQKEGRQRGTWSGKKTDSDFYKKIVDAYEAKNQELMAENTDLRALLQSTQGDMRSFLNASGGLTNQSLVANGRHGADPSQSPLGGKTDVFDLPFRMARGQIEDSLRSKMVSIKERMGQLVDAQKEVSITSEASERELELEAQLVEARSIIQEQESIMSKHLPKTDRRRNSAPPHSSVNGLRG
;
A
#
# COMPACT_ATOMS: atom_id res chain seq x y z
N MET A 1 12.70 -43.40 -67.75
CA MET A 1 12.64 -41.93 -67.68
C MET A 1 11.51 -41.48 -66.76
N ALA A 2 10.22 -41.61 -67.14
CA ALA A 2 9.08 -41.17 -66.31
C ALA A 2 9.06 -41.62 -64.83
N ARG A 3 9.42 -42.89 -64.53
CA ARG A 3 9.45 -43.39 -63.14
C ARG A 3 10.55 -42.75 -62.28
N LEU A 4 11.65 -42.33 -62.90
CA LEU A 4 12.74 -41.64 -62.20
C LEU A 4 12.37 -40.17 -61.99
N GLU A 5 11.78 -39.52 -62.99
CA GLU A 5 11.28 -38.13 -62.90
C GLU A 5 10.25 -37.98 -61.77
N ALA A 6 9.26 -38.87 -61.70
CA ALA A 6 8.26 -38.85 -60.61
C ALA A 6 8.88 -39.09 -59.22
N LYS A 7 9.99 -39.84 -59.15
CA LYS A 7 10.71 -40.04 -57.89
C LYS A 7 11.49 -38.80 -57.48
N VAL A 8 12.09 -38.08 -58.44
CA VAL A 8 12.81 -36.82 -58.19
C VAL A 8 11.84 -35.75 -57.70
N GLU A 9 10.71 -35.55 -58.38
CA GLU A 9 9.68 -34.57 -57.97
C GLU A 9 9.13 -34.87 -56.55
N ARG A 10 8.93 -36.15 -56.22
CA ARG A 10 8.55 -36.56 -54.86
C ARG A 10 9.64 -36.24 -53.83
N LEU A 11 10.91 -36.41 -54.16
CA LEU A 11 12.01 -36.09 -53.24
C LEU A 11 12.18 -34.58 -53.06
N GLU A 12 12.00 -33.79 -54.12
CA GLU A 12 12.05 -32.33 -54.07
C GLU A 12 10.92 -31.76 -53.21
N THR A 13 9.69 -32.28 -53.36
CA THR A 13 8.56 -31.88 -52.51
C THR A 13 8.77 -32.26 -51.04
N GLN A 14 9.35 -33.44 -50.77
CA GLN A 14 9.73 -33.83 -49.40
C GLN A 14 10.84 -32.94 -48.83
N LEU A 15 11.83 -32.56 -49.64
CA LEU A 15 12.91 -31.67 -49.23
C LEU A 15 12.34 -30.30 -48.84
N GLN A 16 11.51 -29.70 -49.70
CA GLN A 16 10.86 -28.42 -49.40
C GLN A 16 9.98 -28.47 -48.15
N ALA A 17 9.26 -29.58 -47.93
CA ALA A 17 8.48 -29.77 -46.71
C ALA A 17 9.41 -29.79 -45.47
N LYS A 18 10.52 -30.53 -45.54
CA LYS A 18 11.51 -30.60 -44.45
C LYS A 18 12.21 -29.27 -44.19
N GLU A 19 12.51 -28.49 -45.22
CA GLU A 19 13.08 -27.14 -45.07
C GLU A 19 12.10 -26.19 -44.36
N ARG A 20 10.80 -26.26 -44.68
CA ARG A 20 9.77 -25.48 -43.98
C ARG A 20 9.61 -25.91 -42.53
N GLU A 21 9.58 -27.21 -42.27
CA GLU A 21 9.53 -27.77 -40.90
C GLU A 21 10.73 -27.31 -40.08
N LEU A 22 11.94 -27.41 -40.64
CA LEU A 22 13.17 -26.97 -39.99
C LEU A 22 13.12 -25.48 -39.65
N GLY A 23 12.69 -24.64 -40.60
CA GLY A 23 12.51 -23.20 -40.35
C GLY A 23 11.44 -22.87 -39.30
N SER A 24 10.41 -23.71 -39.13
CA SER A 24 9.42 -23.58 -38.06
C SER A 24 9.98 -23.98 -36.70
N VAL A 25 10.72 -25.08 -36.64
CA VAL A 25 11.36 -25.58 -35.42
C VAL A 25 12.40 -24.56 -34.92
N THR A 26 13.29 -24.06 -35.79
CA THR A 26 14.30 -23.06 -35.40
C THR A 26 13.69 -21.78 -34.85
N ARG A 27 12.59 -21.30 -35.45
CA ARG A 27 11.87 -20.11 -34.94
C ARG A 27 11.24 -20.37 -33.57
N THR A 28 10.66 -21.54 -33.38
CA THR A 28 10.05 -21.94 -32.10
C THR A 28 11.12 -22.09 -31.01
N GLU A 29 12.25 -22.70 -31.33
CA GLU A 29 13.40 -22.85 -30.44
C GLU A 29 13.99 -21.50 -30.03
N ALA A 30 14.17 -20.57 -30.98
CA ALA A 30 14.64 -19.21 -30.70
C ALA A 30 13.68 -18.47 -29.75
N LYS A 31 12.37 -18.58 -29.98
CA LYS A 31 11.33 -17.99 -29.11
C LYS A 31 11.39 -18.59 -27.70
N ASN A 32 11.49 -19.91 -27.59
CA ASN A 32 11.56 -20.60 -26.30
C ASN A 32 12.84 -20.25 -25.55
N THR A 33 13.98 -20.15 -26.24
CA THR A 33 15.26 -19.72 -25.67
C THR A 33 15.17 -18.30 -25.11
N ALA A 34 14.55 -17.38 -25.84
CA ALA A 34 14.33 -16.02 -25.35
C ALA A 34 13.42 -15.99 -24.11
N ALA A 35 12.33 -16.76 -24.11
CA ALA A 35 11.42 -16.85 -22.96
C ALA A 35 12.12 -17.42 -21.71
N LEU A 36 12.92 -18.48 -21.88
CA LEU A 36 13.72 -19.06 -20.80
C LEU A 36 14.74 -18.07 -20.24
N LYS A 37 15.38 -17.28 -21.10
CA LYS A 37 16.32 -16.23 -20.67
C LYS A 37 15.62 -15.18 -19.81
N THR A 38 14.46 -14.69 -20.26
CA THR A 38 13.65 -13.75 -19.47
C THR A 38 13.21 -14.35 -18.14
N GLN A 39 12.82 -15.63 -18.10
CA GLN A 39 12.44 -16.30 -16.86
C GLN A 39 13.63 -16.44 -15.89
N ASN A 40 14.81 -16.80 -16.39
CA ASN A 40 16.04 -16.85 -15.59
C ASN A 40 16.40 -15.48 -15.00
N GLU A 41 16.28 -14.40 -15.77
CA GLU A 41 16.53 -13.04 -15.28
C GLU A 41 15.54 -12.63 -14.17
N LYS A 42 14.27 -13.04 -14.28
CA LYS A 42 13.27 -12.83 -13.21
C LYS A 42 13.64 -13.59 -11.93
N LEU A 43 13.93 -14.88 -12.04
CA LEU A 43 14.34 -15.71 -10.90
C LEU A 43 15.62 -15.17 -10.24
N GLN A 44 16.57 -14.69 -11.04
CA GLN A 44 17.80 -14.10 -10.53
C GLN A 44 17.53 -12.84 -9.69
N LYS A 45 16.62 -11.96 -10.16
CA LYS A 45 16.19 -10.76 -9.43
C LYS A 45 15.47 -11.10 -8.13
N GLU A 46 14.52 -12.04 -8.17
CA GLU A 46 13.80 -12.50 -6.97
C GLU A 46 14.75 -13.09 -5.93
N ARG A 47 15.74 -13.89 -6.37
CA ARG A 47 16.77 -14.46 -5.49
C ARG A 47 17.68 -13.39 -4.87
N ASP A 48 18.06 -12.33 -5.62
CA ASP A 48 18.80 -11.19 -5.05
C ASP A 48 17.97 -10.41 -4.02
N GLU A 49 16.68 -10.21 -4.30
CA GLU A 49 15.79 -9.50 -3.38
C GLU A 49 15.55 -10.29 -2.09
N PHE A 50 15.33 -11.60 -2.21
CA PHE A 50 15.24 -12.49 -1.07
C PHE A 50 16.52 -12.45 -0.22
N GLN A 51 17.69 -12.48 -0.86
CA GLN A 51 18.97 -12.40 -0.15
C GLN A 51 19.13 -11.07 0.60
N ARG A 52 18.75 -9.93 -0.01
CA ARG A 52 18.72 -8.63 0.67
C ARG A 52 17.80 -8.64 1.88
N MET A 53 16.61 -9.23 1.76
CA MET A 53 15.63 -9.31 2.84
C MET A 53 16.13 -10.18 4.00
N VAL A 54 16.78 -11.31 3.71
CA VAL A 54 17.38 -12.18 4.75
C VAL A 54 18.46 -11.43 5.54
N ILE A 55 19.32 -10.68 4.86
CA ILE A 55 20.36 -9.88 5.53
C ILE A 55 19.73 -8.80 6.41
N ALA A 56 18.75 -8.06 5.89
CA ALA A 56 18.03 -7.05 6.66
C ALA A 56 17.32 -7.64 7.88
N ASN A 57 16.70 -8.81 7.73
CA ASN A 57 16.03 -9.51 8.84
C ASN A 57 17.03 -9.94 9.92
N GLN A 58 18.19 -10.47 9.52
CA GLN A 58 19.25 -10.86 10.45
C GLN A 58 19.79 -9.65 11.23
N GLN A 59 19.90 -8.48 10.59
CA GLN A 59 20.27 -7.24 11.25
C GLN A 59 19.22 -6.81 12.27
N VAL A 60 17.93 -6.81 11.91
CA VAL A 60 16.82 -6.49 12.83
C VAL A 60 16.81 -7.43 14.03
N LYS A 61 16.96 -8.74 13.82
CA LYS A 61 17.00 -9.73 14.89
C LYS A 61 18.16 -9.48 15.87
N THR A 62 19.31 -9.09 15.35
CA THR A 62 20.49 -8.74 16.16
C THR A 62 20.21 -7.49 17.00
N GLN A 63 19.64 -6.45 16.39
CA GLN A 63 19.26 -5.23 17.09
C GLN A 63 18.23 -5.49 18.20
N GLN A 64 17.17 -6.25 17.91
CA GLN A 64 16.15 -6.62 18.89
C GLN A 64 16.74 -7.41 20.06
N LEU A 65 17.70 -8.30 19.81
CA LEU A 65 18.41 -9.03 20.86
C LEU A 65 19.18 -8.07 21.79
N HIS A 66 19.88 -7.08 21.24
CA HIS A 66 20.60 -6.08 22.02
C HIS A 66 19.65 -5.21 22.86
N GLU A 67 18.55 -4.74 22.27
CA GLU A 67 17.54 -3.97 22.98
C GLU A 67 16.89 -4.77 24.12
N THR A 68 16.57 -6.04 23.88
CA THR A 68 15.99 -6.94 24.89
C THR A 68 16.97 -7.14 26.04
N LYS A 69 18.24 -7.43 25.76
CA LYS A 69 19.29 -7.54 26.80
C LYS A 69 19.48 -6.25 27.60
N LYS A 70 19.34 -5.08 26.95
CA LYS A 70 19.42 -3.78 27.64
C LYS A 70 18.25 -3.62 28.62
N LYS A 71 17.02 -3.88 28.16
CA LYS A 71 15.81 -3.82 29.00
C LYS A 71 15.86 -4.81 30.16
N GLU A 72 16.36 -6.03 29.92
CA GLU A 72 16.53 -7.05 30.97
C GLU A 72 17.49 -6.57 32.07
N LYS A 73 18.61 -5.93 31.70
CA LYS A 73 19.53 -5.32 32.68
C LYS A 73 18.88 -4.18 33.46
N GLU A 74 18.07 -3.34 32.81
CA GLU A 74 17.34 -2.25 33.47
C GLU A 74 16.27 -2.80 34.43
N TYR A 75 15.59 -3.87 34.04
CA TYR A 75 14.61 -4.58 34.86
C TYR A 75 15.27 -5.15 36.13
N ILE A 76 16.42 -5.83 36.00
CA ILE A 76 17.18 -6.35 37.15
C ILE A 76 17.55 -5.20 38.11
N LYS A 77 18.08 -4.09 37.60
CA LYS A 77 18.40 -2.90 38.42
C LYS A 77 17.18 -2.32 39.14
N LEU A 78 16.03 -2.29 38.46
CA LEU A 78 14.79 -1.80 39.05
C LEU A 78 14.27 -2.74 40.14
N GLN A 79 14.36 -4.05 39.91
CA GLN A 79 14.01 -5.09 40.88
C GLN A 79 14.90 -5.01 42.13
N GLU A 80 16.22 -4.80 41.96
CA GLU A 80 17.16 -4.58 43.06
C GLU A 80 16.80 -3.33 43.88
N ARG A 81 16.48 -2.21 43.22
CA ARG A 81 16.04 -0.97 43.89
C ARG A 81 14.74 -1.16 44.67
N LEU A 82 13.77 -1.88 44.10
CA LEU A 82 12.52 -2.19 44.80
C LEU A 82 12.78 -3.00 46.07
N ASN A 83 13.62 -4.04 45.97
CA ASN A 83 14.00 -4.85 47.12
C ASN A 83 14.72 -4.02 48.20
N GLN A 84 15.59 -3.10 47.79
CA GLN A 84 16.27 -2.17 48.70
C GLN A 84 15.24 -1.32 49.47
N VAL A 85 14.29 -0.68 48.78
CA VAL A 85 13.24 0.14 49.39
C VAL A 85 12.36 -0.68 50.33
N LEU A 86 12.00 -1.92 49.96
CA LEU A 86 11.24 -2.82 50.84
C LEU A 86 12.00 -3.20 52.10
N MET A 87 13.31 -3.41 52.00
CA MET A 87 14.16 -3.71 53.15
C MET A 87 14.34 -2.50 54.07
N GLU A 88 14.51 -1.30 53.51
CA GLU A 88 14.57 -0.04 54.27
C GLU A 88 13.26 0.20 55.04
N LYS A 89 12.11 0.04 54.37
CA LYS A 89 10.79 0.16 55.01
C LYS A 89 10.59 -0.82 56.16
N LYS A 90 11.06 -2.08 56.00
CA LYS A 90 11.02 -3.08 57.08
C LYS A 90 11.92 -2.69 58.26
N LYS A 91 13.11 -2.15 57.99
CA LYS A 91 14.06 -1.69 59.02
C LYS A 91 13.48 -0.50 59.80
N GLU A 92 12.88 0.46 59.11
CA GLU A 92 12.24 1.63 59.71
C GLU A 92 11.06 1.23 60.60
N THR A 93 10.22 0.30 60.15
CA THR A 93 9.12 -0.25 60.95
C THR A 93 9.63 -0.95 62.21
N ARG A 94 10.70 -1.74 62.10
CA ARG A 94 11.33 -2.43 63.25
C ARG A 94 11.91 -1.43 64.25
N SER A 95 12.59 -0.40 63.76
CA SER A 95 13.14 0.67 64.60
C SER A 95 12.04 1.46 65.33
N GLY A 96 10.95 1.81 64.64
CA GLY A 96 9.79 2.46 65.27
C GLY A 96 9.16 1.59 66.37
N MET A 97 9.09 0.27 66.16
CA MET A 97 8.59 -0.68 67.15
C MET A 97 9.53 -0.82 68.35
N GLU A 98 10.84 -0.79 68.14
CA GLU A 98 11.85 -0.78 69.22
C GLU A 98 11.75 0.47 70.08
N ILE A 99 11.58 1.65 69.47
CA ILE A 99 11.33 2.91 70.18
C ILE A 99 10.03 2.83 70.99
N MET A 100 8.95 2.29 70.42
CA MET A 100 7.68 2.11 71.13
C MET A 100 7.81 1.15 72.31
N ASN A 101 8.55 0.05 72.16
CA ASN A 101 8.80 -0.91 73.23
C ASN A 101 9.64 -0.32 74.37
N LEU A 102 10.64 0.52 74.06
CA LEU A 102 11.43 1.24 75.05
C LEU A 102 10.57 2.23 75.85
N LEU A 103 9.70 2.98 75.16
CA LEU A 103 8.75 3.91 75.78
C LEU A 103 7.73 3.20 76.70
N GLN A 104 7.35 1.95 76.40
CA GLN A 104 6.39 1.19 77.20
C GLN A 104 7.02 0.52 78.43
N LYS A 105 8.34 0.28 78.44
CA LYS A 105 9.03 -0.40 79.55
C LYS A 105 9.57 0.54 80.63
N GLU A 106 9.65 1.85 80.40
CA GLU A 106 10.10 2.81 81.41
C GLU A 106 8.95 3.40 82.22
N GLY A 107 8.77 2.87 83.43
CA GLY A 107 8.12 3.60 84.52
C GLY A 107 9.02 4.75 84.98
N ARG A 108 8.50 5.98 84.90
CA ARG A 108 9.00 7.24 85.50
C ARG A 108 10.21 7.89 84.81
N GLN A 109 9.93 8.89 83.98
CA GLN A 109 10.35 10.31 84.11
C GLN A 109 10.20 10.96 82.73
N ARG A 110 9.21 11.85 82.60
CA ARG A 110 9.08 12.70 81.41
C ARG A 110 10.16 13.78 81.46
N GLY A 111 11.22 13.61 80.67
CA GLY A 111 12.05 14.72 80.24
C GLY A 111 11.24 15.62 79.29
N THR A 112 11.10 16.90 79.63
CA THR A 112 10.46 17.91 78.79
C THR A 112 11.36 18.24 77.61
N TRP A 113 11.33 17.41 76.56
CA TRP A 113 12.00 17.73 75.31
C TRP A 113 11.10 18.64 74.47
N SER A 114 11.44 19.92 74.44
CA SER A 114 10.83 20.92 73.57
C SER A 114 11.29 20.73 72.11
N GLY A 115 10.74 19.72 71.42
CA GLY A 115 10.94 19.48 69.97
C GLY A 115 9.78 19.93 69.07
N LYS A 116 8.66 20.36 69.65
CA LYS A 116 7.40 20.58 68.91
C LYS A 116 7.45 21.68 67.85
N LYS A 117 8.32 22.69 67.98
CA LYS A 117 8.37 23.81 67.02
C LYS A 117 9.07 23.43 65.71
N THR A 118 10.17 22.68 65.77
CA THR A 118 10.95 22.33 64.57
C THR A 118 10.25 21.32 63.68
N ASP A 119 9.58 20.33 64.26
CA ASP A 119 8.81 19.34 63.49
C ASP A 119 7.57 19.98 62.87
N SER A 120 6.89 20.86 63.61
CA SER A 120 5.76 21.64 63.10
C SER A 120 6.15 22.50 61.90
N ASP A 121 7.31 23.16 61.95
CA ASP A 121 7.83 23.97 60.84
C ASP A 121 8.24 23.12 59.64
N PHE A 122 8.74 21.90 59.89
CA PHE A 122 9.11 20.94 58.83
C PHE A 122 7.88 20.40 58.09
N TYR A 123 6.85 19.96 58.83
CA TYR A 123 5.58 19.54 58.23
C TYR A 123 4.92 20.68 57.47
N LYS A 124 4.96 21.90 58.00
CA LYS A 124 4.45 23.09 57.32
C LYS A 124 5.18 23.34 55.99
N LYS A 125 6.52 23.31 55.97
CA LYS A 125 7.28 23.48 54.71
C LYS A 125 6.96 22.41 53.66
N ILE A 126 6.73 21.17 54.08
CA ILE A 126 6.32 20.10 53.16
C ILE A 126 4.95 20.43 52.58
N VAL A 127 3.96 20.76 53.42
CA VAL A 127 2.61 21.12 52.98
C VAL A 127 2.65 22.34 52.04
N ASP A 128 3.35 23.41 52.42
CA ASP A 128 3.49 24.62 51.62
C ASP A 128 4.11 24.31 50.24
N ALA A 129 5.10 23.42 50.17
CA ALA A 129 5.72 23.01 48.90
C ALA A 129 4.77 22.20 48.00
N TYR A 130 3.96 21.32 48.59
CA TYR A 130 2.94 20.58 47.84
C TYR A 130 1.80 21.49 47.39
N GLU A 131 1.36 22.44 48.23
CA GLU A 131 0.35 23.43 47.87
C GLU A 131 0.82 24.35 46.75
N ALA A 132 2.07 24.84 46.80
CA ALA A 132 2.66 25.64 45.74
C ALA A 132 2.72 24.87 44.41
N LYS A 133 3.17 23.62 44.44
CA LYS A 133 3.20 22.76 43.24
C LYS A 133 1.80 22.49 42.69
N ASN A 134 0.80 22.32 43.57
CA ASN A 134 -0.58 22.10 43.16
C ASN A 134 -1.18 23.36 42.52
N GLN A 135 -0.86 24.55 43.04
CA GLN A 135 -1.25 25.83 42.45
C GLN A 135 -0.61 26.04 41.07
N GLU A 136 0.68 25.73 40.92
CA GLU A 136 1.39 25.80 39.64
C GLU A 136 0.77 24.85 38.59
N LEU A 137 0.46 23.61 38.99
CA LEU A 137 -0.19 22.63 38.12
C LEU A 137 -1.60 23.09 37.71
N MET A 138 -2.36 23.70 38.63
CA MET A 138 -3.67 24.26 38.32
C MET A 138 -3.59 25.47 37.39
N ALA A 139 -2.58 26.32 37.54
CA ALA A 139 -2.32 27.44 36.64
C ALA A 139 -1.96 26.94 35.24
N GLU A 140 -1.01 26.00 35.12
CA GLU A 140 -0.63 25.38 33.84
C GLU A 140 -1.82 24.68 33.18
N ASN A 141 -2.66 23.97 33.95
CA ASN A 141 -3.87 23.34 33.41
C ASN A 141 -4.86 24.37 32.86
N THR A 142 -4.98 25.52 33.54
CA THR A 142 -5.82 26.63 33.09
C THR A 142 -5.28 27.23 31.80
N ASP A 143 -3.98 27.46 31.72
CA ASP A 143 -3.29 27.97 30.52
C ASP A 143 -3.41 26.99 29.34
N LEU A 144 -3.24 25.69 29.58
CA LEU A 144 -3.43 24.66 28.57
C LEU A 144 -4.86 24.59 28.05
N ARG A 145 -5.87 24.74 28.93
CA ARG A 145 -7.27 24.82 28.53
C ARG A 145 -7.55 26.08 27.72
N ALA A 146 -6.98 27.22 28.11
CA ALA A 146 -7.11 28.47 27.37
C ALA A 146 -6.46 28.37 25.98
N LEU A 147 -5.26 27.79 25.88
CA LEU A 147 -4.58 27.54 24.60
C LEU A 147 -5.37 26.59 23.70
N LEU A 148 -5.96 25.53 24.28
CA LEU A 148 -6.80 24.60 23.55
C LEU A 148 -8.06 25.29 23.00
N GLN A 149 -8.73 26.10 23.81
CA GLN A 149 -9.89 26.88 23.38
C GLN A 149 -9.51 27.91 22.30
N SER A 150 -8.36 28.57 22.43
CA SER A 150 -7.82 29.46 21.41
C SER A 150 -7.59 28.73 20.09
N THR A 151 -6.91 27.58 20.14
CA THR A 151 -6.61 26.78 18.94
C THR A 151 -7.89 26.25 18.28
N GLN A 152 -8.87 25.83 19.08
CA GLN A 152 -10.20 25.44 18.58
C GLN A 152 -10.94 26.63 17.97
N GLY A 153 -10.82 27.82 18.56
CA GLY A 153 -11.31 29.08 18.02
C GLY A 153 -10.68 29.44 16.68
N ASP A 154 -9.36 29.31 16.56
CA ASP A 154 -8.59 29.54 15.33
C ASP A 154 -8.99 28.55 14.24
N MET A 155 -9.12 27.26 14.56
CA MET A 155 -9.62 26.24 13.63
C MET A 155 -11.05 26.56 13.17
N ARG A 156 -11.94 26.96 14.08
CA ARG A 156 -13.32 27.35 13.75
C ARG A 156 -13.37 28.61 12.89
N SER A 157 -12.54 29.60 13.20
CA SER A 157 -12.38 30.82 12.40
C SER A 157 -11.86 30.50 11.00
N PHE A 158 -10.86 29.62 10.88
CA PHE A 158 -10.30 29.17 9.61
C PHE A 158 -11.33 28.41 8.74
N LEU A 159 -12.08 27.49 9.34
CA LEU A 159 -13.16 26.77 8.64
C LEU A 159 -14.28 27.72 8.21
N ASN A 160 -14.64 28.70 9.03
CA ASN A 160 -15.67 29.69 8.71
C ASN A 160 -15.17 30.73 7.67
N ALA A 161 -13.88 31.06 7.66
CA ALA A 161 -13.27 31.93 6.65
C ALA A 161 -13.16 31.25 5.28
N SER A 162 -12.99 29.92 5.26
CA SER A 162 -13.00 29.09 4.05
C SER A 162 -14.41 28.81 3.49
N GLY A 163 -15.46 29.13 4.25
CA GLY A 163 -16.86 29.01 3.83
C GLY A 163 -17.41 30.21 3.04
N GLY A 164 -16.56 31.20 2.72
CA GLY A 164 -16.99 32.49 2.15
C GLY A 164 -17.08 32.58 0.62
N LEU A 165 -16.72 31.54 -0.14
CA LEU A 165 -16.77 31.58 -1.60
C LEU A 165 -17.42 30.31 -2.19
N THR A 166 -18.51 30.55 -2.95
CA THR A 166 -19.29 29.62 -3.81
C THR A 166 -20.07 28.52 -3.06
N ASN A 167 -21.41 28.53 -2.93
CA ASN A 167 -22.41 28.82 -3.96
C ASN A 167 -23.74 29.35 -3.40
N GLN A 168 -24.27 30.30 -4.16
CA GLN A 168 -25.61 30.86 -4.13
C GLN A 168 -26.59 29.94 -4.89
N SER A 169 -27.88 29.97 -4.52
CA SER A 169 -29.06 29.34 -5.17
C SER A 169 -29.34 27.88 -4.76
N LEU A 170 -30.49 27.45 -4.19
CA LEU A 170 -31.87 27.93 -4.20
C LEU A 170 -32.61 27.54 -2.89
N VAL A 171 -33.40 28.50 -2.38
CA VAL A 171 -34.81 28.38 -1.92
C VAL A 171 -35.15 27.50 -0.69
N ALA A 172 -35.31 28.23 0.42
CA ALA A 172 -36.50 28.28 1.28
C ALA A 172 -36.88 27.11 2.21
N ASN A 173 -36.75 27.45 3.50
CA ASN A 173 -37.79 27.44 4.53
C ASN A 173 -37.67 26.36 5.62
N GLY A 174 -37.73 26.82 6.87
CA GLY A 174 -37.77 25.99 8.06
C GLY A 174 -36.80 26.42 9.15
N ARG A 175 -37.01 27.60 9.74
CA ARG A 175 -36.58 27.88 11.13
C ARG A 175 -36.99 26.68 11.98
N HIS A 176 -36.10 26.13 12.80
CA HIS A 176 -36.34 25.67 14.18
C HIS A 176 -34.97 25.58 14.86
N GLY A 177 -34.78 26.35 15.93
CA GLY A 177 -33.59 26.30 16.76
C GLY A 177 -33.58 25.04 17.60
N ALA A 178 -32.47 24.31 17.56
CA ALA A 178 -32.14 23.29 18.54
C ALA A 178 -30.62 23.28 18.72
N ASP A 179 -30.21 23.65 19.92
CA ASP A 179 -28.87 23.59 20.47
C ASP A 179 -28.32 22.15 20.43
N PRO A 180 -27.14 21.88 19.82
CA PRO A 180 -26.58 20.53 19.75
C PRO A 180 -25.62 20.27 20.92
N SER A 181 -25.93 20.75 22.13
CA SER A 181 -25.14 20.47 23.33
C SER A 181 -25.70 19.32 24.17
N GLN A 182 -26.22 18.24 23.57
CA GLN A 182 -26.42 16.98 24.28
C GLN A 182 -26.15 15.77 23.37
N SER A 183 -24.97 15.18 23.54
CA SER A 183 -24.69 13.81 23.10
C SER A 183 -25.05 12.85 24.25
N PRO A 184 -25.78 11.75 23.98
CA PRO A 184 -26.52 10.97 24.99
C PRO A 184 -25.68 9.89 25.68
N LEU A 185 -24.43 10.19 26.07
CA LEU A 185 -23.60 9.27 26.84
C LEU A 185 -22.82 10.03 27.90
N GLY A 186 -23.49 10.25 29.03
CA GLY A 186 -22.89 10.79 30.23
C GLY A 186 -21.93 9.82 30.91
N GLY A 187 -20.94 10.40 31.57
CA GLY A 187 -20.54 9.93 32.90
C GLY A 187 -19.33 8.99 32.98
N LYS A 188 -18.18 9.62 33.19
CA LYS A 188 -17.13 9.23 34.15
C LYS A 188 -16.30 7.97 33.87
N THR A 189 -15.03 8.12 34.25
CA THR A 189 -14.05 7.07 34.50
C THR A 189 -13.21 6.68 33.29
N ASP A 190 -12.13 7.44 33.09
CA ASP A 190 -10.77 6.94 33.33
C ASP A 190 -10.57 5.40 33.33
N VAL A 191 -10.89 4.75 32.21
CA VAL A 191 -10.68 3.30 32.01
C VAL A 191 -9.63 3.02 30.92
N PHE A 192 -9.11 4.05 30.25
CA PHE A 192 -8.16 3.88 29.13
C PHE A 192 -6.82 4.58 29.31
N ASP A 193 -6.42 4.96 30.53
CA ASP A 193 -5.01 5.24 30.81
C ASP A 193 -4.27 3.92 31.12
N LEU A 194 -4.17 3.10 30.08
CA LEU A 194 -3.25 1.96 30.02
C LEU A 194 -1.92 2.47 29.44
N PRO A 195 -0.74 1.84 29.66
CA PRO A 195 0.61 2.36 29.35
C PRO A 195 0.93 2.52 27.84
N PHE A 196 -0.10 2.61 27.03
CA PHE A 196 -0.12 2.45 25.60
C PHE A 196 -0.30 3.78 24.87
N ARG A 197 0.00 4.95 25.44
CA ARG A 197 0.07 6.19 24.64
C ARG A 197 1.00 6.00 23.42
N MET A 198 2.11 5.26 23.59
CA MET A 198 3.00 4.86 22.48
C MET A 198 2.42 3.77 21.58
N ALA A 199 1.78 2.71 22.12
CA ALA A 199 1.19 1.67 21.29
C ALA A 199 -0.02 2.19 20.50
N ARG A 200 -0.76 3.16 21.05
CA ARG A 200 -1.82 3.91 20.37
C ARG A 200 -1.26 4.71 19.20
N GLY A 201 -0.17 5.45 19.40
CA GLY A 201 0.52 6.16 18.30
C GLY A 201 0.98 5.19 17.20
N GLN A 202 1.62 4.08 17.56
CA GLN A 202 2.05 3.06 16.60
C GLN A 202 0.89 2.40 15.84
N ILE A 203 -0.24 2.18 16.51
CA ILE A 203 -1.46 1.64 15.89
C ILE A 203 -2.08 2.69 14.97
N GLU A 204 -2.15 3.95 15.39
CA GLU A 204 -2.67 5.07 14.57
C GLU A 204 -1.81 5.29 13.32
N ASP A 205 -0.47 5.27 13.44
CA ASP A 205 0.45 5.40 12.32
C ASP A 205 0.40 4.20 11.37
N SER A 206 0.32 2.98 11.92
CA SER A 206 0.15 1.75 11.14
C SER A 206 -1.17 1.77 10.36
N LEU A 207 -2.26 2.25 10.98
CA LEU A 207 -3.56 2.37 10.33
C LEU A 207 -3.54 3.44 9.23
N ARG A 208 -2.94 4.62 9.49
CA ARG A 208 -2.76 5.68 8.48
C ARG A 208 -1.96 5.17 7.29
N SER A 209 -0.84 4.49 7.54
CA SER A 209 0.00 3.92 6.49
C SER A 209 -0.76 2.88 5.66
N LYS A 210 -1.45 1.93 6.32
CA LYS A 210 -2.31 0.95 5.62
C LYS A 210 -3.41 1.62 4.80
N MET A 211 -4.03 2.69 5.31
CA MET A 211 -5.08 3.43 4.60
C MET A 211 -4.53 4.16 3.36
N VAL A 212 -3.32 4.71 3.43
CA VAL A 212 -2.63 5.27 2.27
C VAL A 212 -2.33 4.18 1.23
N SER A 213 -1.78 3.03 1.64
CA SER A 213 -1.53 1.92 0.73
C SER A 213 -2.79 1.34 0.09
N ILE A 214 -3.91 1.29 0.83
CA ILE A 214 -5.21 0.87 0.27
C ILE A 214 -5.67 1.89 -0.76
N LYS A 215 -5.59 3.19 -0.46
CA LYS A 215 -5.98 4.26 -1.39
C LYS A 215 -5.17 4.22 -2.69
N GLU A 216 -3.87 3.97 -2.58
CA GLU A 216 -2.97 3.82 -3.73
C GLU A 216 -3.31 2.59 -4.57
N ARG A 217 -3.50 1.41 -3.94
CA ARG A 217 -3.91 0.20 -4.66
C ARG A 217 -5.29 0.32 -5.30
N MET A 218 -6.23 1.00 -4.65
CA MET A 218 -7.54 1.30 -5.25
C MET A 218 -7.40 2.20 -6.48
N GLY A 219 -6.53 3.22 -6.43
CA GLY A 219 -6.22 4.04 -7.61
C GLY A 219 -5.68 3.21 -8.76
N GLN A 220 -4.68 2.36 -8.50
CA GLN A 220 -4.09 1.46 -9.50
C GLN A 220 -5.11 0.49 -10.10
N LEU A 221 -6.04 -0.04 -9.30
CA LEU A 221 -7.10 -0.92 -9.80
C LEU A 221 -8.09 -0.18 -10.70
N VAL A 222 -8.45 1.05 -10.37
CA VAL A 222 -9.32 1.89 -11.21
C VAL A 222 -8.63 2.23 -12.53
N ASP A 223 -7.34 2.57 -12.50
CA ASP A 223 -6.56 2.86 -13.70
C ASP A 223 -6.40 1.60 -14.57
N ALA A 224 -6.08 0.45 -13.98
CA ALA A 224 -6.00 -0.82 -14.69
C ALA A 224 -7.35 -1.24 -15.30
N GLN A 225 -8.46 -1.03 -14.60
CA GLN A 225 -9.79 -1.29 -15.13
C GLN A 225 -10.11 -0.39 -16.33
N LYS A 226 -9.69 0.87 -16.28
CA LYS A 226 -9.85 1.82 -17.37
C LYS A 226 -9.00 1.43 -18.59
N GLU A 227 -7.76 0.99 -18.38
CA GLU A 227 -6.91 0.46 -19.46
C GLU A 227 -7.50 -0.80 -20.11
N VAL A 228 -8.07 -1.71 -19.31
CA VAL A 228 -8.75 -2.91 -19.83
C VAL A 228 -10.01 -2.54 -20.63
N SER A 229 -10.79 -1.55 -20.20
CA SER A 229 -11.96 -1.06 -20.96
C SER A 229 -11.54 -0.48 -22.31
N ILE A 230 -10.48 0.34 -22.33
CA ILE A 230 -9.96 0.96 -23.56
C ILE A 230 -9.43 -0.10 -24.54
N THR A 231 -8.74 -1.12 -24.05
CA THR A 231 -8.23 -2.20 -24.92
C THR A 231 -9.35 -3.09 -25.46
N SER A 232 -10.42 -3.32 -24.67
CA SER A 232 -11.63 -4.03 -25.13
C SER A 232 -12.34 -3.25 -26.23
N GLU A 233 -12.59 -1.95 -26.03
CA GLU A 233 -13.22 -1.08 -27.04
C GLU A 233 -12.40 -1.03 -28.34
N ALA A 234 -11.06 -0.97 -28.23
CA ALA A 234 -10.18 -1.00 -29.39
C ALA A 234 -10.27 -2.33 -30.15
N SER A 235 -10.33 -3.47 -29.44
CA SER A 235 -10.47 -4.79 -30.06
C SER A 235 -11.84 -4.99 -30.71
N GLU A 236 -12.91 -4.46 -30.13
CA GLU A 236 -14.26 -4.51 -30.71
C GLU A 236 -14.32 -3.70 -32.01
N ARG A 237 -13.69 -2.51 -32.01
CA ARG A 237 -13.61 -1.67 -33.20
C ARG A 237 -12.80 -2.30 -34.33
N GLU A 238 -11.75 -3.05 -34.01
CA GLU A 238 -10.96 -3.82 -34.99
C GLU A 238 -11.83 -4.90 -35.66
N LEU A 239 -12.60 -5.64 -34.87
CA LEU A 239 -13.50 -6.70 -35.37
C LEU A 239 -14.60 -6.13 -36.28
N GLU A 240 -15.16 -4.96 -35.95
CA GLU A 240 -16.11 -4.25 -36.81
C GLU A 240 -15.49 -3.83 -38.15
N LEU A 241 -14.25 -3.34 -38.14
CA LEU A 241 -13.55 -2.95 -39.36
C LEU A 241 -13.22 -4.17 -40.24
N GLU A 242 -12.88 -5.31 -39.64
CA GLU A 242 -12.71 -6.57 -40.36
C GLU A 242 -14.01 -7.02 -41.03
N ALA A 243 -15.16 -6.92 -40.33
CA ALA A 243 -16.45 -7.24 -40.89
C ALA A 243 -16.80 -6.33 -42.09
N GLN A 244 -16.58 -5.02 -41.96
CA GLN A 244 -16.77 -4.06 -43.05
C GLN A 244 -15.87 -4.36 -44.26
N LEU A 245 -14.62 -4.77 -44.03
CA LEU A 245 -13.70 -5.18 -45.11
C LEU A 245 -14.18 -6.44 -45.82
N VAL A 246 -14.72 -7.42 -45.10
CA VAL A 246 -15.29 -8.63 -45.69
C VAL A 246 -16.51 -8.28 -46.55
N GLU A 247 -17.40 -7.43 -46.06
CA GLU A 247 -18.55 -6.95 -46.82
C GLU A 247 -18.11 -6.20 -48.09
N ALA A 248 -17.18 -5.26 -47.97
CA ALA A 248 -16.63 -4.53 -49.11
C ALA A 248 -16.01 -5.46 -50.15
N ARG A 249 -15.27 -6.49 -49.73
CA ARG A 249 -14.72 -7.53 -50.63
C ARG A 249 -15.82 -8.33 -51.33
N SER A 250 -16.90 -8.68 -50.62
CA SER A 250 -18.05 -9.36 -51.22
C SER A 250 -18.72 -8.50 -52.29
N ILE A 251 -18.93 -7.22 -52.01
CA ILE A 251 -19.49 -6.26 -52.97
C ILE A 251 -18.60 -6.15 -54.21
N ILE A 252 -17.28 -6.00 -54.03
CA ILE A 252 -16.34 -5.94 -55.15
C ILE A 252 -16.40 -7.22 -55.97
N GLN A 253 -16.40 -8.40 -55.33
CA GLN A 253 -16.47 -9.68 -56.01
C GLN A 253 -17.79 -9.83 -56.81
N GLU A 254 -18.90 -9.35 -56.27
CA GLU A 254 -20.18 -9.33 -56.98
C GLU A 254 -20.13 -8.38 -58.18
N GLN A 255 -19.57 -7.17 -58.00
CA GLN A 255 -19.36 -6.20 -59.08
C GLN A 255 -18.49 -6.80 -60.20
N GLU A 256 -17.39 -7.47 -59.86
CA GLU A 256 -16.52 -8.17 -60.81
C GLU A 256 -17.27 -9.30 -61.55
N SER A 257 -18.11 -10.06 -60.85
CA SER A 257 -18.95 -11.10 -61.44
C SER A 257 -19.96 -10.54 -62.44
N ILE A 258 -20.63 -9.44 -62.08
CA ILE A 258 -21.56 -8.72 -62.95
C ILE A 258 -20.80 -8.19 -64.17
N MET A 259 -19.67 -7.51 -63.98
CA MET A 259 -18.84 -7.04 -65.08
C MET A 259 -18.42 -8.18 -66.02
N SER A 260 -17.95 -9.30 -65.48
CA SER A 260 -17.56 -10.48 -66.28
C SER A 260 -18.73 -11.09 -67.07
N LYS A 261 -19.98 -10.97 -66.61
CA LYS A 261 -21.18 -11.43 -67.33
C LYS A 261 -21.62 -10.46 -68.44
N HIS A 262 -21.28 -9.17 -68.30
CA HIS A 262 -21.70 -8.11 -69.22
C HIS A 262 -20.57 -7.69 -70.18
N LEU A 263 -19.35 -8.20 -70.01
CA LEU A 263 -18.31 -8.15 -71.04
C LEU A 263 -18.73 -9.03 -72.22
N PRO A 264 -18.94 -8.47 -73.44
CA PRO A 264 -19.11 -9.28 -74.63
C PRO A 264 -17.83 -10.09 -74.86
N LYS A 265 -17.97 -11.35 -75.29
CA LYS A 265 -16.86 -12.17 -75.80
C LYS A 265 -16.28 -11.55 -77.06
N THR A 266 -15.45 -10.52 -76.94
CA THR A 266 -14.62 -9.99 -78.01
C THR A 266 -13.18 -10.06 -77.55
N ASP A 267 -12.59 -11.26 -77.60
CA ASP A 267 -11.18 -11.48 -77.99
C ASP A 267 -10.79 -12.96 -78.00
N ARG A 268 -11.58 -13.79 -78.71
CA ARG A 268 -11.17 -15.16 -79.00
C ARG A 268 -11.73 -15.72 -80.33
N ARG A 269 -11.79 -14.91 -81.40
CA ARG A 269 -11.98 -15.39 -82.80
C ARG A 269 -11.42 -14.42 -83.85
N ARG A 270 -10.09 -14.32 -83.95
CA ARG A 270 -9.28 -14.04 -85.16
C ARG A 270 -7.87 -14.45 -84.75
N ASN A 271 -7.40 -15.67 -85.00
CA ASN A 271 -7.13 -16.21 -86.31
C ASN A 271 -7.13 -17.75 -86.24
N SER A 272 -8.05 -18.39 -86.95
CA SER A 272 -7.93 -19.80 -87.32
C SER A 272 -8.50 -19.96 -88.73
N ALA A 273 -7.63 -19.96 -89.75
CA ALA A 273 -7.87 -20.55 -91.06
C ALA A 273 -6.52 -20.68 -91.83
N PRO A 274 -6.36 -21.63 -92.77
CA PRO A 274 -5.28 -22.60 -92.77
C PRO A 274 -4.36 -22.50 -94.04
N PRO A 275 -3.49 -23.48 -94.36
CA PRO A 275 -2.25 -23.28 -95.12
C PRO A 275 -2.45 -23.36 -96.64
N HIS A 276 -1.55 -22.72 -97.41
CA HIS A 276 -1.13 -23.25 -98.69
C HIS A 276 0.33 -22.87 -99.01
N SER A 277 1.04 -23.92 -99.41
CA SER A 277 2.38 -24.03 -99.97
C SER A 277 2.75 -23.04 -101.06
N SER A 278 4.03 -22.64 -101.06
CA SER A 278 5.01 -22.75 -102.18
C SER A 278 5.95 -21.53 -102.17
N VAL A 279 7.19 -21.69 -101.73
CA VAL A 279 8.37 -22.10 -102.54
C VAL A 279 9.12 -20.90 -103.08
N ASN A 280 10.43 -20.91 -102.78
CA ASN A 280 11.55 -20.22 -103.43
C ASN A 280 11.72 -18.71 -103.22
N GLY A 281 12.70 -18.36 -102.39
CA GLY A 281 14.07 -18.33 -102.89
C GLY A 281 14.67 -16.95 -103.13
N LEU A 282 15.97 -16.87 -102.80
CA LEU A 282 16.97 -15.88 -103.26
C LEU A 282 16.81 -14.47 -102.65
N ARG A 283 17.83 -13.70 -102.33
CA ARG A 283 19.30 -13.82 -102.19
C ARG A 283 19.71 -12.39 -101.79
N GLY A 284 20.70 -12.25 -100.92
CA GLY A 284 21.27 -10.96 -100.55
C GLY A 284 22.09 -11.11 -99.29
#